data_AF-A0A1Q3TXG7-F1
#
_entry.id   AF-A0A1Q3TXG7-F1
#
_cell.length_a   1.000
_cell.length_b   1.000
_cell.length_c   1.000
_cell.angle_alpha   90.00
_cell.angle_beta   90.00
_cell.angle_gamma   90.00
#
_symmetry.space_group_name_H-M   'P 1'
#
loop_
_entity.id
_entity.type
_entity.pdbx_description
1 polymer ?
#
loop_
_entity_poly.entity_id
_entity_poly.type
_entity_poly.pdbx_seq_one_letter_code
_entity_poly.pdbx_strand_id
1 'polypeptide(L)'
;MLTQEEKDFLAYWEAHRLAFKTIGSKFVRGLPMAMLFSLPILLLIAVVYFFIPDWYAKVSYAAASSMGATVVAVIIIILFIAYFRMHFLWEMNEQAYRELLNKKKRSEANQTIS
;
A
#
# COMPACT_ATOMS: atom_id res chain seq x y z
N MET A 1 12.48 18.64 -23.82
CA MET A 1 12.75 19.32 -22.53
C MET A 1 11.74 18.87 -21.49
N LEU A 2 12.16 18.75 -20.22
CA LEU A 2 11.27 18.41 -19.10
C LEU A 2 10.50 19.63 -18.62
N THR A 3 9.25 19.43 -18.18
CA THR A 3 8.45 20.45 -17.49
C THR A 3 8.96 20.68 -16.07
N GLN A 4 8.51 21.76 -15.43
CA GLN A 4 8.90 22.05 -14.04
C GLN A 4 8.39 20.96 -13.08
N GLU A 5 7.15 20.52 -13.24
CA GLU A 5 6.54 19.44 -12.46
C GLU A 5 7.33 18.13 -12.58
N GLU A 6 7.79 17.78 -13.78
CA GLU A 6 8.60 16.58 -14.01
C GLU A 6 9.96 16.65 -13.30
N LYS A 7 10.57 17.84 -13.22
CA LYS A 7 11.84 18.05 -12.50
C LYS A 7 11.64 17.97 -10.99
N ASP A 8 10.55 18.56 -10.48
CA ASP A 8 10.21 18.53 -9.07
C ASP A 8 9.90 17.10 -8.61
N PHE A 9 9.17 16.33 -9.42
CA PHE A 9 8.96 14.90 -9.20
C PHE A 9 10.28 14.11 -9.19
N LEU A 10 11.17 14.33 -10.17
CA LEU A 10 12.47 13.67 -10.22
C LEU A 10 13.29 13.93 -8.95
N ALA A 11 13.40 15.18 -8.51
CA ALA A 11 14.15 15.56 -7.31
C ALA A 11 13.56 14.95 -6.03
N TYR A 12 12.22 15.01 -5.90
CA TYR A 12 11.52 14.43 -4.77
C TYR A 12 11.69 12.90 -4.71
N TRP A 13 11.46 12.22 -5.84
CA TRP A 13 11.52 10.76 -5.91
C TRP A 13 12.95 10.26 -5.75
N GLU A 14 13.96 10.94 -6.31
CA GLU A 14 15.36 10.59 -6.14
C GLU A 14 15.81 10.65 -4.66
N ALA A 15 15.37 11.66 -3.91
CA ALA A 15 15.66 11.79 -2.49
C ALA A 15 14.96 10.72 -1.63
N HIS A 16 13.76 10.28 -2.02
CA HIS A 16 12.93 9.39 -1.19
C HIS A 16 12.91 7.92 -1.66
N ARG A 17 13.33 7.59 -2.88
CA ARG A 17 13.23 6.23 -3.47
C ARG A 17 13.94 5.16 -2.65
N LEU A 18 15.09 5.47 -2.06
CA LEU A 18 15.86 4.53 -1.23
C LEU A 18 15.14 4.26 0.08
N ALA A 19 14.55 5.29 0.67
CA ALA A 19 13.66 5.12 1.80
C ALA A 19 12.48 4.22 1.40
N PHE A 20 11.88 4.37 0.22
CA PHE A 20 10.79 3.50 -0.23
C PHE A 20 11.22 2.09 -0.70
N LYS A 21 12.51 1.82 -0.93
CA LYS A 21 13.00 0.52 -1.45
C LYS A 21 12.98 -0.59 -0.39
N THR A 22 13.24 -0.25 0.87
CA THR A 22 13.43 -1.24 1.94
C THR A 22 12.11 -1.82 2.43
N ILE A 23 12.05 -3.14 2.60
CA ILE A 23 10.84 -3.87 3.07
C ILE A 23 10.31 -3.28 4.38
N GLY A 24 11.18 -2.95 5.34
CA GLY A 24 10.78 -2.33 6.62
C GLY A 24 10.12 -0.95 6.48
N SER A 25 10.61 -0.12 5.56
CA SER A 25 9.99 1.19 5.27
C SER A 25 8.66 1.05 4.53
N LYS A 26 8.57 0.09 3.58
CA LYS A 26 7.29 -0.25 2.93
C LYS A 26 6.25 -0.71 3.96
N PHE A 27 6.67 -1.42 5.01
CA PHE A 27 5.81 -1.84 6.11
C PHE A 27 5.36 -0.67 7.01
N VAL A 28 6.30 0.18 7.46
CA VAL A 28 6.01 1.32 8.37
C VAL A 28 5.20 2.42 7.68
N ARG A 29 5.45 2.69 6.39
CA ARG A 29 4.67 3.67 5.60
C ARG A 29 3.42 3.06 4.96
N GLY A 30 3.37 1.74 4.83
CA GLY A 30 2.15 1.00 4.51
C GLY A 30 1.20 0.90 5.69
N LEU A 31 1.69 1.04 6.92
CA LEU A 31 0.95 0.90 8.18
C LEU A 31 -0.24 1.87 8.32
N PRO A 32 -0.13 3.18 8.01
CA PRO A 32 -1.28 4.08 8.00
C PRO A 32 -2.35 3.66 6.99
N MET A 33 -1.93 3.13 5.84
CA MET A 33 -2.87 2.68 4.81
C MET A 33 -3.49 1.32 5.16
N ALA A 34 -2.72 0.43 5.77
CA ALA A 34 -3.20 -0.83 6.32
C ALA A 34 -4.19 -0.57 7.44
N MET A 35 -3.92 0.39 8.34
CA MET A 35 -4.86 0.87 9.36
C MET A 35 -6.15 1.41 8.72
N LEU A 36 -6.08 2.16 7.62
CA LEU A 36 -7.28 2.68 6.97
C LEU A 36 -8.29 1.59 6.58
N PHE A 37 -7.81 0.39 6.24
CA PHE A 37 -8.64 -0.76 5.86
C PHE A 37 -8.87 -1.77 7.00
N SER A 38 -7.88 -1.98 7.87
CA SER A 38 -7.98 -2.94 8.97
C SER A 38 -8.68 -2.38 10.19
N LEU A 39 -8.54 -1.07 10.47
CA LEU A 39 -9.09 -0.42 11.65
C LEU A 39 -10.63 -0.42 11.67
N PRO A 40 -11.35 -0.17 10.55
CA PRO A 40 -12.81 -0.32 10.52
C PRO A 40 -13.27 -1.75 10.80
N ILE A 41 -12.51 -2.75 10.34
CA ILE A 41 -12.83 -4.17 10.50
C ILE A 41 -12.58 -4.63 11.94
N LEU A 42 -11.45 -4.20 12.52
CA LEU A 42 -11.15 -4.45 13.94
C LEU A 42 -12.15 -3.75 14.85
N LEU A 43 -12.54 -2.51 14.54
CA LEU A 43 -13.59 -1.80 15.26
C LEU A 43 -14.93 -2.50 15.16
N LEU A 44 -15.32 -2.99 13.97
CA LEU A 44 -16.55 -3.74 13.79
C LEU A 44 -16.57 -5.00 14.67
N ILE A 45 -15.48 -5.78 14.67
CA ILE A 45 -15.35 -6.98 15.51
C ILE A 45 -15.42 -6.61 16.99
N ALA A 46 -14.70 -5.57 17.42
CA ALA A 46 -14.70 -5.10 18.79
C ALA A 46 -16.11 -4.62 19.22
N VAL A 47 -16.80 -3.84 18.38
CA VAL A 47 -18.16 -3.37 18.66
C VAL A 47 -19.12 -4.55 18.79
N VAL A 48 -19.09 -5.50 17.88
CA VAL A 48 -19.95 -6.69 17.95
C VAL A 48 -19.66 -7.51 19.22
N TYR A 49 -18.39 -7.68 19.58
CA TYR A 49 -17.99 -8.41 20.78
C TYR A 49 -18.44 -7.72 22.07
N PHE A 50 -18.23 -6.41 22.20
CA PHE A 50 -18.55 -5.65 23.42
C PHE A 50 -20.04 -5.31 23.56
N PHE A 51 -20.72 -4.96 22.46
CA PHE A 51 -22.10 -4.47 22.50
C PHE A 51 -23.15 -5.56 22.26
N ILE A 52 -22.78 -6.71 21.66
CA ILE A 52 -23.72 -7.78 21.33
C ILE A 52 -23.21 -9.18 21.73
N PRO A 53 -22.86 -9.39 23.02
CA PRO A 53 -22.25 -10.63 23.49
C PRO A 53 -23.15 -11.85 23.31
N ASP A 54 -24.48 -11.71 23.48
CA ASP A 54 -25.45 -12.81 23.33
C ASP A 54 -25.59 -13.29 21.89
N TRP A 55 -25.40 -12.39 20.91
CA TRP A 55 -25.39 -12.76 19.50
C TRP A 55 -24.09 -13.46 19.13
N TYR A 56 -22.95 -12.94 19.60
CA TYR A 56 -21.64 -13.60 19.44
C TYR A 56 -21.65 -15.02 20.03
N ALA A 57 -22.25 -15.21 21.22
CA ALA A 57 -22.39 -16.52 21.87
C ALA A 57 -23.28 -17.50 21.08
N LYS A 58 -24.32 -17.01 20.40
CA LYS A 58 -25.22 -17.85 19.56
C LYS A 58 -24.56 -18.23 18.24
N VAL A 59 -23.86 -17.31 17.59
CA VAL A 59 -23.18 -17.57 16.31
C VAL A 59 -21.93 -18.44 16.52
N SER A 60 -21.18 -18.23 17.60
CA SER A 60 -20.00 -19.05 17.92
C SER A 60 -20.35 -20.51 18.19
N TYR A 61 -21.54 -20.80 18.73
CA TYR A 61 -22.04 -22.16 18.94
C TYR A 61 -22.44 -22.85 17.63
N ALA A 62 -23.06 -22.13 16.69
CA ALA A 62 -23.49 -22.68 15.40
C ALA A 62 -22.35 -22.78 14.36
N ALA A 63 -21.32 -21.95 14.48
CA ALA A 63 -20.20 -21.85 13.54
C ALA A 63 -18.85 -22.28 14.15
N ALA A 64 -18.89 -22.98 15.29
CA ALA A 64 -17.73 -23.38 16.09
C ALA A 64 -16.63 -24.12 15.29
N SER A 65 -16.98 -24.79 14.18
CA SER A 65 -16.04 -25.56 13.37
C SER A 65 -15.36 -24.77 12.25
N SER A 66 -15.83 -23.58 11.85
CA SER A 66 -15.30 -22.87 10.66
C SER A 66 -15.16 -21.35 10.78
N MET A 67 -15.80 -20.70 11.75
CA MET A 67 -15.82 -19.23 11.86
C MET A 67 -14.44 -18.62 12.08
N GLY A 68 -13.60 -19.26 12.90
CA GLY A 68 -12.22 -18.82 13.12
C GLY A 68 -11.39 -18.85 11.84
N ALA A 69 -11.55 -19.89 11.03
CA ALA A 69 -10.83 -20.03 9.76
C ALA A 69 -11.27 -18.97 8.74
N THR A 70 -12.57 -18.65 8.67
CA THR A 70 -13.09 -17.60 7.80
C THR A 70 -12.58 -16.22 8.18
N VAL A 71 -12.58 -15.87 9.48
CA VAL A 71 -12.06 -14.57 9.94
C VAL A 71 -10.56 -14.45 9.63
N VAL A 72 -9.78 -15.51 9.86
CA VAL A 72 -8.36 -15.52 9.53
C VAL A 72 -8.14 -15.38 8.01
N ALA A 73 -8.91 -16.07 7.17
CA ALA A 73 -8.81 -15.96 5.72
C ALA A 73 -9.09 -14.54 5.23
N VAL A 74 -10.12 -13.88 5.76
CA VAL A 74 -10.45 -12.48 5.42
C VAL A 74 -9.32 -11.54 5.82
N ILE A 75 -8.75 -11.70 7.03
CA ILE A 75 -7.60 -10.91 7.49
C ILE A 75 -6.40 -11.09 6.56
N ILE A 76 -6.08 -12.32 6.16
CA ILE A 76 -4.99 -12.60 5.22
C ILE A 76 -5.22 -11.90 3.88
N ILE A 77 -6.44 -11.95 3.34
CA ILE A 77 -6.80 -11.28 2.07
C ILE A 77 -6.62 -9.76 2.18
N ILE A 78 -7.06 -9.15 3.27
CA ILE A 78 -6.92 -7.71 3.51
C ILE A 78 -5.44 -7.31 3.57
N LEU A 79 -4.63 -8.07 4.32
CA LEU A 79 -3.19 -7.83 4.43
C LEU A 79 -2.50 -8.01 3.07
N PHE A 80 -2.88 -9.03 2.31
CA PHE A 80 -2.36 -9.29 0.97
C PHE A 80 -2.65 -8.12 0.02
N ILE A 81 -3.91 -7.67 -0.06
CA ILE A 81 -4.32 -6.54 -0.92
C ILE A 81 -3.61 -5.25 -0.50
N ALA A 82 -3.53 -4.97 0.80
CA ALA A 82 -2.86 -3.76 1.31
C ALA A 82 -1.37 -3.74 0.94
N TYR A 83 -0.67 -4.86 1.14
CA TYR A 83 0.73 -5.00 0.76
C TYR A 83 0.92 -4.88 -0.75
N PHE A 84 0.15 -5.63 -1.54
CA PHE A 84 0.31 -5.68 -3.00
C PHE A 84 0.02 -4.34 -3.65
N ARG A 85 -1.00 -3.60 -3.15
CA ARG A 85 -1.29 -2.24 -3.61
C ARG A 85 -0.09 -1.31 -3.38
N MET A 86 0.47 -1.29 -2.17
CA MET A 86 1.60 -0.41 -1.86
C MET A 86 2.85 -0.77 -2.66
N HIS A 87 3.07 -2.06 -2.90
CA HIS A 87 4.13 -2.55 -3.76
C HIS A 87 3.96 -2.05 -5.19
N PHE A 88 2.77 -2.21 -5.78
CA PHE A 88 2.45 -1.80 -7.14
C PHE A 88 2.57 -0.27 -7.34
N LEU A 89 2.10 0.53 -6.38
CA LEU A 89 2.26 1.99 -6.40
C LEU A 89 3.74 2.40 -6.43
N TRP A 90 4.59 1.70 -5.68
CA TRP A 90 6.03 1.98 -5.71
C TRP A 90 6.65 1.64 -7.06
N GLU A 91 6.30 0.50 -7.64
CA GLU A 91 6.78 0.09 -8.96
C GLU A 91 6.37 1.08 -10.05
N MET A 92 5.13 1.55 -10.03
CA MET A 92 4.61 2.53 -11.00
C MET A 92 5.37 3.85 -10.93
N ASN A 93 5.64 4.36 -9.73
CA ASN A 93 6.43 5.59 -9.56
C ASN A 93 7.90 5.40 -9.98
N GLU A 94 8.49 4.24 -9.70
CA GLU A 94 9.86 3.92 -10.14
C GLU A 94 9.94 3.78 -11.67
N GLN A 95 8.90 3.26 -12.33
CA GLN A 95 8.81 3.22 -13.78
C GLN A 95 8.72 4.64 -14.36
N ALA A 96 7.82 5.48 -13.85
CA ALA A 96 7.68 6.88 -14.28
C ALA A 96 9.00 7.65 -14.12
N TYR A 97 9.71 7.44 -13.01
CA TYR A 97 11.04 8.01 -12.79
C TYR A 97 12.05 7.63 -13.89
N ARG A 98 12.10 6.35 -14.27
CA ARG A 98 13.01 5.86 -15.31
C ARG A 98 12.67 6.43 -16.69
N GLU A 99 11.39 6.52 -17.00
CA GLU A 99 10.91 7.11 -18.25
C GLU A 99 11.30 8.60 -18.36
N LEU A 100 11.11 9.37 -17.28
CA LEU A 100 11.50 10.77 -17.22
C LEU A 100 13.02 10.97 -17.30
N LEU A 101 13.81 10.10 -16.65
CA LEU A 101 15.26 10.14 -16.73
C LEU A 101 15.75 9.86 -18.17
N ASN A 102 15.11 8.92 -18.87
CA ASN A 102 15.42 8.63 -20.27
C ASN A 102 15.02 9.79 -21.18
N LYS A 103 13.87 10.45 -20.93
CA LYS A 103 13.43 11.65 -21.63
C LYS A 103 14.40 12.83 -21.44
N LYS A 104 14.96 12.99 -20.23
CA LYS A 104 16.02 13.96 -19.92
C LYS A 104 17.26 13.72 -20.77
N LYS A 105 17.81 12.50 -20.73
CA LYS A 105 19.00 12.11 -21.49
C LYS A 105 18.84 12.31 -22.99
N ARG A 106 17.67 11.96 -23.55
CA ARG A 106 17.37 12.19 -24.98
C ARG A 106 17.29 13.67 -25.34
N SER A 107 16.73 14.49 -24.44
CA SER A 107 16.66 15.94 -24.66
C SER A 107 18.05 16.59 -24.62
N GLU A 108 18.93 16.13 -23.73
CA GLU A 108 20.31 16.62 -23.61
C GLU A 108 21.17 16.18 -24.81
N ALA A 109 21.04 14.91 -25.24
CA ALA A 109 21.74 14.39 -26.41
C ALA A 109 21.38 15.14 -27.71
N ASN A 110 20.09 15.48 -27.89
CA ASN A 110 19.65 16.26 -29.05
C ASN A 110 20.17 17.70 -29.04
N GLN A 111 20.43 18.30 -27.87
CA GLN A 111 20.99 19.64 -27.74
C GLN A 111 22.51 19.69 -27.98
N THR A 112 23.22 18.59 -27.74
CA THR A 112 24.66 18.50 -28.04
C THR A 112 24.98 18.25 -29.52
N ILE A 113 23.99 17.86 -30.31
CA ILE A 113 24.16 17.50 -31.75
C ILE A 113 23.72 18.65 -32.67
N SER A 114 22.93 19.62 -32.17
CA SER A 114 22.54 20.85 -32.88
C SER A 114 23.51 21.99 -32.61
#